data_AF-A0A103YNL3-F1
#
_entry.id   AF-A0A103YNL3-F1
#
_cell.length_a   1.000
_cell.length_b   1.000
_cell.length_c   1.000
_cell.angle_alpha   90.00
_cell.angle_beta   90.00
_cell.angle_gamma   90.00
#
_symmetry.space_group_name_H-M   'P 1'
#
loop_
_entity.id
_entity.type
_entity.pdbx_description
1 polymer ?
#
loop_
_entity_poly.entity_id
_entity_poly.type
_entity_poly.pdbx_seq_one_letter_code
_entity_poly.pdbx_strand_id
1 'polypeptide(L)'
;MENMLKQGCLNWNNGATKQLKSLEKPNFQYAGNAWDELKHIRQAIGFLVISKMRVLMTEDSNNAVSSSFLLDDDSSIPFTVDDLSKSMDQINISDIEPPPLIRDNSGFSFLLPRADS
;
A
#
# COMPACT_ATOMS: atom_id res chain seq x y z
N MET A 1 -3.44 21.45 -27.92
CA MET A 1 -3.95 20.11 -27.51
C MET A 1 -3.54 19.75 -26.08
N GLU A 2 -2.34 20.14 -25.64
CA GLU A 2 -1.80 19.88 -24.29
C GLU A 2 -2.62 20.45 -23.11
N ASN A 3 -3.30 21.59 -23.30
CA ASN A 3 -4.11 22.21 -22.24
C ASN A 3 -5.39 21.41 -21.90
N MET A 4 -5.93 20.62 -22.83
CA MET A 4 -7.15 19.82 -22.59
C MET A 4 -6.85 18.57 -21.76
N LEU A 5 -5.67 17.97 -21.94
CA LEU A 5 -5.18 16.84 -21.14
C LEU A 5 -4.88 17.27 -19.70
N LYS A 6 -4.25 18.44 -19.50
CA LYS A 6 -3.99 18.99 -18.17
C LYS A 6 -5.28 19.27 -17.39
N GLN A 7 -6.31 19.80 -18.06
CA GLN A 7 -7.63 20.02 -17.47
C GLN A 7 -8.33 18.70 -17.07
N GLY A 8 -8.21 17.66 -17.90
CA GLY A 8 -8.72 16.32 -17.58
C GLY A 8 -8.07 15.71 -16.33
N CYS A 9 -6.74 15.82 -16.20
CA CYS A 9 -6.01 15.33 -15.03
C CYS A 9 -6.37 16.08 -13.75
N LEU A 10 -6.55 17.40 -13.82
CA LEU A 10 -6.97 18.21 -12.66
C LEU A 10 -8.38 17.83 -12.17
N ASN A 11 -9.31 17.54 -13.09
CA ASN A 11 -10.66 17.12 -12.73
C ASN A 11 -10.73 15.73 -12.10
N TRP A 12 -9.91 14.78 -12.58
CA TRP A 12 -9.80 13.47 -11.95
C TRP A 12 -9.22 13.59 -10.54
N ASN A 13 -8.10 14.31 -10.37
CA ASN A 13 -7.49 14.50 -9.05
C ASN A 13 -8.43 15.22 -8.07
N ASN A 14 -9.16 16.24 -8.52
CA ASN A 14 -10.15 16.94 -7.70
C ASN A 14 -11.36 16.06 -7.32
N GLY A 15 -11.77 15.12 -8.18
CA GLY A 15 -12.83 14.17 -7.88
C GLY A 15 -12.40 13.10 -6.88
N ALA A 16 -11.22 12.51 -7.07
CA ALA A 16 -10.67 11.47 -6.20
C ALA A 16 -10.37 12.00 -4.78
N THR A 17 -9.80 13.19 -4.67
CA THR A 17 -9.52 13.83 -3.37
C THR A 17 -10.78 14.22 -2.59
N LYS A 18 -11.89 14.54 -3.28
CA LYS A 18 -13.20 14.78 -2.63
C LYS A 18 -13.77 13.50 -2.02
N GLN A 19 -13.61 12.35 -2.69
CA GLN A 19 -14.07 11.06 -2.17
C GLN A 19 -13.22 10.58 -0.99
N LEU A 20 -11.90 10.74 -1.06
CA LEU A 20 -10.98 10.43 0.04
C LEU A 20 -11.28 11.25 1.31
N LYS A 21 -11.55 12.55 1.19
CA LYS A 21 -11.95 13.40 2.33
C LYS A 21 -13.27 12.97 2.99
N SER A 22 -14.13 12.24 2.29
CA SER A 22 -15.38 11.71 2.87
C SER A 22 -15.15 10.43 3.69
N LEU A 23 -14.12 9.65 3.34
CA LEU A 23 -13.74 8.39 4.00
C LEU A 23 -12.71 8.59 5.12
N GLU A 24 -12.02 9.72 5.15
CA GLU A 24 -11.07 10.09 6.21
C GLU A 24 -11.75 10.59 7.49
N LYS A 25 -13.09 10.67 7.53
CA LYS A 25 -13.79 10.92 8.78
C LYS A 25 -13.94 9.58 9.51
N PRO A 26 -13.11 9.29 10.54
CA PRO A 26 -13.38 8.14 11.39
C PRO A 26 -14.81 8.30 11.91
N ASN A 27 -15.60 7.24 11.82
CA ASN A 27 -16.98 7.25 12.25
C ASN A 27 -17.01 7.32 13.78
N PHE A 28 -16.84 8.54 14.32
CA PHE A 28 -16.69 8.84 15.75
C PHE A 28 -17.95 8.48 16.55
N GLN A 29 -19.04 8.18 15.85
CA GLN A 29 -20.33 7.81 16.41
C GLN A 29 -20.30 6.52 17.24
N TYR A 30 -19.30 5.64 17.04
CA TYR A 30 -19.18 4.38 17.77
C TYR A 30 -17.93 4.25 18.66
N ALA A 31 -16.94 5.13 18.52
CA ALA A 31 -15.65 4.99 19.19
C ALA A 31 -15.22 6.21 20.04
N GLY A 32 -15.99 7.30 20.03
CA GLY A 32 -15.55 8.58 20.58
C GLY A 32 -15.17 8.53 22.06
N ASN A 33 -16.11 8.14 22.92
CA ASN A 33 -15.90 8.16 24.37
C ASN A 33 -14.92 7.08 24.83
N ALA A 34 -14.93 5.91 24.18
CA ALA A 34 -14.04 4.80 24.49
C ALA A 34 -12.56 5.16 24.24
N TRP A 35 -12.28 6.01 23.25
CA TRP A 35 -10.90 6.43 22.97
C TRP A 35 -10.34 7.30 24.10
N ASP A 36 -11.12 8.20 24.67
CA ASP A 36 -10.67 9.02 25.80
C ASP A 36 -10.62 8.22 27.10
N GLU A 37 -11.60 7.33 27.35
CA GLU A 37 -11.63 6.44 28.51
C GLU A 37 -10.42 5.49 28.56
N LEU A 38 -9.96 4.99 27.41
CA LEU A 38 -8.80 4.10 27.32
C LEU A 38 -7.44 4.81 27.31
N LYS A 39 -7.39 6.15 27.44
CA LYS A 39 -6.14 6.93 27.37
C LYS A 39 -5.07 6.43 28.35
N HIS A 40 -5.45 6.19 29.60
CA HIS A 40 -4.51 5.75 30.62
C HIS A 40 -4.01 4.33 30.38
N ILE A 41 -4.87 3.45 29.89
CA ILE A 41 -4.49 2.08 29.51
C ILE A 41 -3.51 2.12 28.33
N ARG A 42 -3.79 2.94 27.30
CA ARG A 42 -2.85 3.13 26.17
C ARG A 42 -1.49 3.66 26.62
N GLN A 43 -1.47 4.64 27.52
CA GLN A 43 -0.22 5.18 28.07
C GLN A 43 0.55 4.10 28.85
N ALA A 44 -0.12 3.35 29.72
CA ALA A 44 0.49 2.28 30.50
C ALA A 44 1.08 1.17 29.62
N ILE A 45 0.35 0.76 28.57
CA ILE A 45 0.84 -0.20 27.57
C ILE A 45 2.07 0.36 26.85
N GLY A 46 2.05 1.65 26.46
CA GLY A 46 3.21 2.31 25.85
C GLY A 46 4.46 2.26 26.73
N PHE A 47 4.33 2.59 28.02
CA PHE A 47 5.45 2.49 28.97
C PHE A 47 5.93 1.05 29.16
N LEU A 48 5.00 0.09 29.26
CA LEU A 48 5.32 -1.32 29.43
C LEU A 48 6.11 -1.88 28.24
N VAL A 49 5.68 -1.58 27.01
CA VAL A 49 6.35 -2.04 25.79
C VAL A 49 7.75 -1.44 25.68
N ILE A 50 7.91 -0.14 25.90
CA ILE A 50 9.21 0.54 25.88
C ILE A 50 10.14 -0.03 26.95
N SER A 51 9.62 -0.24 28.17
CA SER A 51 10.39 -0.84 29.26
C SER A 51 10.82 -2.27 28.92
N LYS A 52 9.92 -3.09 28.37
CA LYS A 52 10.23 -4.45 27.96
C LYS A 52 11.25 -4.50 26.83
N MET A 53 11.13 -3.63 25.83
CA MET A 53 12.09 -3.52 24.73
C MET A 53 13.48 -3.14 25.26
N ARG A 54 13.57 -2.17 26.17
CA ARG A 54 14.85 -1.81 26.79
C ARG A 54 15.50 -3.00 27.48
N VAL A 55 14.73 -3.75 28.26
CA VAL A 55 15.24 -4.93 28.98
C VAL A 55 15.76 -5.97 27.98
N LEU A 56 14.97 -6.31 26.96
CA LEU A 56 15.38 -7.30 25.95
C LEU A 56 16.66 -6.87 25.22
N MET A 57 16.75 -5.60 24.81
CA MET A 57 17.96 -5.06 24.15
C MET A 57 19.20 -5.06 25.05
N THR A 58 19.02 -4.95 26.37
CA THR A 58 20.13 -5.01 27.34
C THR A 58 20.49 -6.44 27.75
N GLU A 59 19.54 -7.38 27.69
CA GLU A 59 19.74 -8.78 28.06
C GLU A 59 20.61 -9.51 27.03
N ASP A 60 20.48 -9.16 25.74
CA ASP A 60 21.34 -9.66 24.66
C ASP A 60 22.78 -9.07 24.69
N SER A 61 22.98 -7.96 25.43
CA SER A 61 24.26 -7.21 25.45
C SER A 61 25.27 -7.68 26.50
N ASN A 62 24.91 -8.66 27.34
CA ASN A 62 25.79 -9.16 28.41
C ASN A 62 26.85 -10.16 27.91
N ASN A 63 26.87 -10.48 26.62
CA ASN A 63 27.98 -11.19 25.99
C ASN A 63 28.90 -10.17 25.30
N ALA A 64 30.04 -9.87 25.91
CA ALA A 64 30.95 -8.79 25.54
C ALA A 64 31.58 -8.87 24.12
N VAL A 65 31.13 -9.78 23.25
CA VAL A 65 31.56 -9.92 21.85
C VAL A 65 30.38 -10.36 20.97
N SER A 66 29.42 -9.47 20.72
CA SER A 66 28.58 -9.58 19.52
C SER A 66 28.05 -8.22 19.14
N SER A 67 28.81 -7.55 18.27
CA SER A 67 28.39 -6.41 17.47
C SER A 67 27.32 -6.83 16.46
N SER A 68 26.16 -7.29 16.93
CA SER A 68 25.01 -7.74 16.14
C SER A 68 24.22 -6.59 15.50
N PHE A 69 24.85 -5.42 15.31
CA PHE A 69 24.29 -4.28 14.58
C PHE A 69 24.65 -4.30 13.09
N LEU A 70 25.52 -5.23 12.68
CA LEU A 70 25.72 -5.53 11.27
C LEU A 70 24.59 -6.47 10.85
N LEU A 71 23.68 -5.97 10.02
CA LEU A 71 22.77 -6.82 9.26
C LEU A 71 23.67 -7.76 8.45
N ASP A 72 23.61 -9.06 8.71
CA ASP A 72 24.30 -10.03 7.87
C ASP A 72 23.81 -9.82 6.43
N ASP A 73 24.77 -9.66 5.51
CA ASP A 73 24.63 -9.16 4.13
C ASP A 73 23.80 -10.08 3.20
N ASP A 74 23.07 -11.05 3.76
CA ASP A 74 22.33 -12.10 3.06
C ASP A 74 20.81 -11.85 3.01
N SER A 75 20.32 -10.68 3.44
CA SER A 75 18.90 -10.32 3.38
C SER A 75 18.40 -9.94 1.96
N SER A 76 18.86 -10.69 0.96
CA SER A 76 18.21 -10.68 -0.35
C SER A 76 16.79 -11.23 -0.22
N ILE A 77 15.83 -10.45 -0.70
CA ILE A 77 14.40 -10.74 -0.68
C ILE A 77 14.14 -12.15 -1.27
N PRO A 78 13.35 -13.04 -0.63
CA PRO A 78 13.32 -14.47 -0.93
C PRO A 78 12.41 -14.82 -2.12
N PHE A 79 12.46 -14.04 -3.21
CA PHE A 79 11.77 -14.40 -4.44
C PHE A 79 12.59 -14.05 -5.67
N THR A 80 12.62 -14.98 -6.62
CA THR A 80 13.25 -14.79 -7.93
C THR A 80 12.22 -14.28 -8.95
N VAL A 81 12.69 -13.70 -10.05
CA VAL A 81 11.82 -13.36 -11.19
C VAL A 81 11.09 -14.60 -11.74
N ASP A 82 11.71 -15.76 -11.60
CA ASP A 82 11.12 -17.04 -11.97
C ASP A 82 9.94 -17.42 -11.07
N ASP A 83 10.00 -17.11 -9.77
CA ASP A 83 8.90 -17.35 -8.82
C ASP A 83 7.68 -16.46 -9.12
N LEU A 84 7.92 -15.23 -9.60
CA LEU A 84 6.84 -14.36 -10.07
C LEU A 84 6.19 -14.93 -11.34
N SER A 85 7.00 -15.35 -12.31
CA SER A 85 6.51 -15.85 -13.60
C SER A 85 5.64 -17.10 -13.49
N LYS A 86 5.92 -17.99 -12.52
CA LYS A 86 5.16 -19.23 -12.28
C LYS A 86 3.76 -18.98 -11.72
N SER A 87 3.56 -17.85 -11.04
CA SER A 87 2.29 -17.52 -10.37
C SER A 87 1.35 -16.66 -11.21
N MET A 88 1.82 -16.15 -12.35
CA MET A 88 1.05 -15.26 -13.22
C MET A 88 0.34 -16.06 -14.31
N ASP A 89 -0.98 -15.94 -14.40
CA ASP A 89 -1.74 -16.51 -15.52
C ASP A 89 -1.34 -15.82 -16.83
N GLN A 90 -1.00 -16.60 -17.86
CA GLN A 90 -0.78 -16.08 -19.21
C GLN A 90 -2.12 -15.78 -19.86
N ILE A 91 -2.69 -14.61 -19.56
CA ILE A 91 -3.94 -14.18 -20.19
C ILE A 91 -3.60 -13.59 -21.57
N ASN A 92 -4.12 -14.22 -22.63
CA ASN A 92 -4.03 -13.65 -23.98
C ASN A 92 -5.01 -12.47 -24.08
N ILE A 93 -4.47 -11.26 -24.08
CA ILE A 93 -5.24 -10.00 -24.04
C ILE A 93 -6.18 -9.88 -25.26
N SER A 94 -5.87 -10.58 -26.36
CA SER A 94 -6.65 -10.58 -27.60
C SER A 94 -8.03 -11.22 -27.46
N ASP A 95 -8.21 -12.15 -26.51
CA ASP A 95 -9.44 -12.92 -26.32
C ASP A 95 -10.37 -12.33 -25.25
N ILE A 96 -9.95 -11.24 -24.60
CA ILE A 96 -10.74 -10.58 -23.54
C ILE A 96 -11.59 -9.48 -24.17
N GLU A 97 -12.91 -9.66 -24.19
CA GLU A 97 -13.81 -8.58 -24.60
C GLU A 97 -13.76 -7.44 -23.56
N PRO A 98 -13.40 -6.21 -23.96
CA PRO A 98 -13.33 -5.10 -23.03
C PRO A 98 -14.74 -4.67 -22.60
N PRO A 99 -14.94 -4.29 -21.32
CA PRO A 99 -16.21 -3.75 -20.85
C PRO A 99 -16.71 -2.56 -21.69
N PRO A 100 -18.04 -2.36 -21.81
CA PRO A 100 -18.63 -1.34 -22.69
C PRO A 100 -18.07 0.08 -22.48
N LEU A 101 -17.80 0.43 -21.22
CA LEU A 101 -17.24 1.73 -20.82
C LEU A 101 -15.84 2.02 -21.40
N ILE A 102 -15.05 0.97 -21.66
CA ILE A 102 -13.72 1.07 -22.26
C ILE A 102 -13.84 1.05 -23.78
N ARG A 103 -14.74 0.21 -24.32
CA ARG A 103 -15.00 0.10 -25.76
C ARG A 103 -15.51 1.41 -26.37
N ASP A 104 -16.39 2.11 -25.67
CA ASP A 104 -17.06 3.31 -26.17
C ASP A 104 -16.22 4.60 -25.97
N ASN A 105 -15.09 4.50 -25.28
CA ASN A 105 -14.21 5.63 -25.00
C ASN A 105 -12.97 5.61 -25.90
N SER A 106 -12.91 6.55 -26.83
CA SER A 106 -11.82 6.69 -27.81
C SER A 106 -10.43 6.86 -27.18
N GLY A 107 -10.34 7.33 -25.94
CA GLY A 107 -9.09 7.42 -25.18
C GLY A 107 -8.46 6.05 -24.85
N PHE A 108 -9.21 4.96 -24.96
CA PHE A 108 -8.75 3.59 -24.69
C PHE A 108 -8.54 2.75 -25.94
N SER A 109 -8.51 3.37 -27.13
CA SER A 109 -8.27 2.67 -28.41
C SER A 109 -6.95 1.87 -28.45
N PHE A 110 -5.99 2.17 -27.57
CA PHE A 110 -4.72 1.45 -27.45
C PHE A 110 -4.85 0.04 -26.82
N LEU A 111 -5.96 -0.25 -26.14
CA LEU A 111 -6.27 -1.55 -25.55
C LEU A 111 -6.96 -2.51 -26.51
N LEU A 112 -7.49 -1.99 -27.63
CA LEU A 112 -8.12 -2.82 -28.65
C LEU A 112 -7.02 -3.53 -29.47
N PRO A 113 -7.19 -4.83 -29.81
CA PRO A 113 -6.29 -5.52 -30.73
C PRO A 113 -6.16 -4.71 -32.01
N ARG A 114 -4.94 -4.34 -32.39
CA ARG A 114 -4.70 -3.80 -33.72
C ARG A 114 -4.84 -4.96 -34.68
N ALA A 115 -5.69 -4.82 -35.69
CA ALA A 115 -5.64 -5.72 -36.83
C ALA A 115 -4.27 -5.52 -37.48
N ASP A 116 -3.37 -6.48 -37.27
CA ASP A 116 -2.12 -6.55 -38.00
C ASP A 116 -2.45 -6.71 -39.48
N SER A 117 -1.99 -5.76 -40.30
CA SER A 117 -2.04 -5.81 -41.77
C SER A 117 -0.92 -6.64 -42.34
#